data_AF-A0A7S1U934-F1
#
_entry.id   AF-A0A7S1U934-F1
#
_cell.length_a   1.000
_cell.length_b   1.000
_cell.length_c   1.000
_cell.angle_alpha   90.00
_cell.angle_beta   90.00
_cell.angle_gamma   90.00
#
_symmetry.space_group_name_H-M   'P 1'
#
loop_
_entity.id
_entity.type
_entity.pdbx_description
1 polymer ?
#
loop_
_entity_poly.entity_id
_entity_poly.type
_entity_poly.pdbx_seq_one_letter_code
_entity_poly.pdbx_strand_id
1 'polypeptide(L)'
;MQLTEVPEVQWHRLGTGPEAPPPRCSHTATAIGSPTQVYIIGGGFVTAGRRGFTHLDDVWRFDSTTTRWSRVTPTLRDWKKFLYPEASPNPNPEPDPNTNPKHNPNPEPLNADGIATGLPGAPRVKSFVARRGHTAVAYRDRFIIVFGGDASSTGSEGEDYVNDVWALDTAPGSGAAASWTLPVCDGTAPLPRRGHYATLSGSNMVVCGGFVDSNPTPGYPGLLQTAEATPLERYVRASLLHRDLFVMHVLDLSALDGASRNPNPNPNP
;
A
#
# COMPACT_ATOMS: atom_id res chain seq x y z
N MET A 1 14.54 40.47 33.75
CA MET A 1 15.05 39.71 32.60
C MET A 1 14.63 38.26 32.84
N GLN A 2 13.57 37.79 32.17
CA GLN A 2 13.12 36.40 32.27
C GLN A 2 14.04 35.58 31.37
N LEU A 3 14.80 34.64 31.94
CA LEU A 3 15.56 33.66 31.16
C LEU A 3 14.53 32.79 30.43
N THR A 4 14.42 32.95 29.12
CA THR A 4 13.69 32.02 28.27
C THR A 4 14.43 30.68 28.32
N GLU A 5 13.79 29.64 28.86
CA GLU A 5 14.29 28.27 28.79
C GLU A 5 14.60 27.93 27.32
N VAL A 6 15.84 27.57 27.04
CA VAL A 6 16.24 27.08 25.72
C VAL A 6 15.66 25.66 25.60
N PRO A 7 14.90 25.33 24.54
CA PRO A 7 14.41 23.98 24.37
C PRO A 7 15.58 23.01 24.19
N GLU A 8 15.76 22.11 25.16
CA GLU A 8 16.79 21.08 25.12
C GLU A 8 16.26 19.83 24.42
N VAL A 9 16.98 19.32 23.41
CA VAL A 9 16.62 18.11 22.67
C VAL A 9 17.59 16.99 23.08
N GLN A 10 17.08 15.95 23.72
CA GLN A 10 17.88 14.86 24.27
C GLN A 10 17.44 13.49 23.75
N TRP A 11 18.41 12.62 23.47
CA TRP A 11 18.15 11.22 23.10
C TRP A 11 17.92 10.35 24.34
N HIS A 12 16.86 9.56 24.31
CA HIS A 12 16.55 8.57 25.35
C HIS A 12 16.35 7.20 24.73
N ARG A 13 17.10 6.19 25.22
CA ARG A 13 16.92 4.81 24.79
C ARG A 13 15.82 4.16 25.63
N LEU A 14 14.71 3.79 24.99
CA LEU A 14 13.63 3.05 25.64
C LEU A 14 13.95 1.55 25.69
N GLY A 15 13.62 0.90 26.82
CA GLY A 15 13.62 -0.56 26.91
C GLY A 15 12.45 -1.12 26.13
N THR A 16 12.68 -2.08 25.24
CA THR A 16 11.64 -2.58 24.33
C THR A 16 10.79 -3.70 24.94
N GLY A 17 11.23 -4.32 26.03
CA GLY A 17 10.56 -5.45 26.67
C GLY A 17 10.55 -6.73 25.80
N PRO A 18 10.05 -7.86 26.32
CA PRO A 18 9.95 -9.12 25.58
C PRO A 18 8.84 -9.11 24.51
N GLU A 19 7.91 -8.17 24.59
CA GLU A 19 6.78 -8.02 23.67
C GLU A 19 7.13 -7.23 22.40
N ALA A 20 8.40 -6.82 22.24
CA ALA A 20 8.85 -6.05 21.10
C ALA A 20 8.80 -6.86 19.78
N PRO A 21 8.62 -6.19 18.63
CA PRO A 21 8.79 -6.84 17.34
C PRO A 21 10.20 -7.44 17.21
N PRO A 22 10.37 -8.54 16.45
CA PRO A 22 11.69 -9.07 16.14
C PRO A 22 12.55 -8.04 15.39
N PRO A 23 13.90 -8.13 15.52
CA PRO A 23 14.84 -7.27 14.81
C PRO A 23 14.56 -7.26 13.30
N ARG A 24 14.54 -6.06 12.72
CA ARG A 24 14.15 -5.83 11.31
C ARG A 24 14.75 -4.54 10.78
N CYS A 25 14.90 -4.43 9.46
CA CYS A 25 15.20 -3.19 8.77
C CYS A 25 14.22 -2.98 7.60
N SER A 26 14.24 -1.78 7.00
CA SER A 26 13.39 -1.42 5.85
C SER A 26 11.88 -1.60 6.11
N HIS A 27 11.46 -1.54 7.37
CA HIS A 27 10.06 -1.43 7.78
C HIS A 27 9.62 0.03 7.70
N THR A 28 8.32 0.28 7.79
CA THR A 28 7.79 1.62 8.01
C THR A 28 7.43 1.83 9.48
N ALA A 29 7.52 3.07 9.96
CA ALA A 29 7.08 3.49 11.28
C ALA A 29 6.21 4.73 11.13
N THR A 30 4.92 4.59 11.43
CA THR A 30 3.92 5.65 11.20
C THR A 30 3.24 6.02 12.51
N ALA A 31 3.38 7.27 12.94
CA ALA A 31 2.62 7.82 14.06
C ALA A 31 1.20 8.19 13.58
N ILE A 32 0.17 7.80 14.33
CA ILE A 32 -1.23 8.07 13.97
C ILE A 32 -2.11 8.26 15.21
N GLY A 33 -3.15 9.10 15.09
CA GLY A 33 -4.05 9.46 16.18
C GLY A 33 -3.49 10.59 17.06
N SER A 34 -4.17 10.92 18.16
CA SER A 34 -3.59 11.80 19.19
C SER A 34 -2.32 11.11 19.72
N PRO A 35 -1.13 11.71 19.52
CA PRO A 35 0.08 11.17 18.82
C PRO A 35 0.84 10.08 19.57
N THR A 36 0.11 9.18 20.20
CA THR A 36 0.64 8.23 21.17
C THR A 36 0.94 6.88 20.53
N GLN A 37 0.32 6.58 19.39
CA GLN A 37 0.42 5.28 18.74
C GLN A 37 1.35 5.34 17.53
N VAL A 38 2.35 4.46 17.52
CA VAL A 38 3.26 4.25 16.38
C VAL A 38 3.05 2.85 15.84
N TYR A 39 2.77 2.72 14.55
CA TYR A 39 2.62 1.44 13.89
C TYR A 39 3.87 1.10 13.09
N ILE A 40 4.38 -0.11 13.29
CA ILE A 40 5.48 -0.71 12.54
C ILE A 40 4.91 -1.75 11.58
N ILE A 41 5.17 -1.60 10.28
CA ILE A 41 4.62 -2.49 9.24
C ILE A 41 5.76 -3.11 8.44
N GLY A 42 5.72 -4.43 8.34
CA GLY A 42 6.60 -5.26 7.52
C GLY A 42 8.10 -5.05 7.77
N GLY A 43 8.86 -4.94 6.68
CA GLY A 43 10.32 -4.90 6.68
C GLY A 43 10.90 -6.29 6.54
N GLY A 44 12.08 -6.51 7.11
CA GLY A 44 12.64 -7.85 7.17
C GLY A 44 14.02 -7.93 7.78
N PHE A 45 14.60 -9.12 7.75
CA PHE A 45 15.86 -9.43 8.40
C PHE A 45 16.64 -10.51 7.66
N VAL A 46 17.93 -10.64 8.01
CA VAL A 46 18.78 -11.72 7.53
C VAL A 46 19.08 -12.65 8.69
N THR A 47 18.89 -13.95 8.49
CA THR A 47 19.32 -14.97 9.44
C THR A 47 20.74 -15.39 9.12
N ALA A 48 21.64 -15.37 10.11
CA ALA A 48 23.01 -15.86 9.95
C ALA A 48 23.03 -17.28 9.37
N GLY A 49 23.84 -17.50 8.33
CA GLY A 49 24.00 -18.80 7.67
C GLY A 49 22.92 -19.16 6.65
N ARG A 50 21.85 -18.36 6.47
CA ARG A 50 20.93 -18.48 5.34
C ARG A 50 21.29 -17.47 4.25
N ARG A 51 21.25 -17.91 2.99
CA ARG A 51 21.27 -16.98 1.85
C ARG A 51 19.86 -16.41 1.69
N GLY A 52 19.76 -15.08 1.64
CA GLY A 52 18.49 -14.39 1.38
C GLY A 52 17.99 -13.57 2.56
N PHE A 53 17.04 -12.71 2.25
CA PHE A 53 16.43 -11.77 3.17
C PHE A 53 15.00 -12.21 3.44
N THR A 54 14.62 -12.32 4.71
CA THR A 54 13.26 -12.67 5.14
C THR A 54 12.43 -11.43 5.26
N HIS A 55 11.39 -11.32 4.43
CA HIS A 55 10.44 -10.22 4.48
C HIS A 55 9.32 -10.54 5.47
N LEU A 56 8.72 -9.48 6.00
CA LEU A 56 7.67 -9.54 7.00
C LEU A 56 6.42 -8.81 6.49
N ASP A 57 5.26 -9.33 6.84
CA ASP A 57 3.91 -8.78 6.60
C ASP A 57 3.22 -8.34 7.90
N ASP A 58 3.91 -8.48 9.04
CA ASP A 58 3.33 -8.25 10.34
C ASP A 58 3.16 -6.77 10.67
N VAL A 59 2.20 -6.50 11.56
CA VAL A 59 1.87 -5.17 12.05
C VAL A 59 2.07 -5.16 13.57
N TRP A 60 2.83 -4.18 14.05
CA TRP A 60 3.04 -3.94 15.46
C TRP A 60 2.62 -2.53 15.81
N ARG A 61 2.10 -2.36 17.03
CA ARG A 61 1.73 -1.07 17.58
C ARG A 61 2.53 -0.82 18.84
N PHE A 62 3.16 0.34 18.90
CA PHE A 62 3.83 0.89 20.06
C PHE A 62 3.00 2.04 20.63
N ASP A 63 2.66 1.95 21.91
CA ASP A 63 2.04 3.02 22.66
C ASP A 63 3.14 3.79 23.41
N SER A 64 3.39 5.03 23.01
CA SER A 64 4.42 5.89 23.58
C SER A 64 4.08 6.46 24.97
N THR A 65 2.81 6.42 25.38
CA THR A 65 2.43 6.84 26.76
C THR A 65 2.74 5.76 27.77
N THR A 66 2.54 4.50 27.39
CA THR A 66 2.77 3.34 28.26
C THR A 66 4.08 2.62 27.97
N THR A 67 4.76 2.99 26.89
CA THR A 67 5.96 2.33 26.35
C THR A 67 5.77 0.84 26.06
N ARG A 68 4.56 0.44 25.63
CA ARG A 68 4.20 -0.96 25.41
C ARG A 68 4.07 -1.30 23.95
N TRP A 69 4.47 -2.52 23.61
CA TRP A 69 4.28 -3.12 22.30
C TRP A 69 3.07 -4.04 22.31
N SER A 70 2.39 -4.11 21.17
CA SER A 70 1.33 -5.08 20.93
C SER A 70 1.36 -5.51 19.47
N ARG A 71 1.21 -6.81 19.22
CA ARG A 71 1.02 -7.31 17.85
C ARG A 71 -0.41 -7.00 17.41
N VAL A 72 -0.56 -6.49 16.21
CA VAL A 72 -1.86 -6.25 15.58
C VAL A 72 -2.09 -7.36 14.55
N THR A 73 -3.30 -7.91 14.54
CA THR A 73 -3.72 -8.93 13.56
C THR A 73 -4.85 -8.35 12.72
N PRO A 74 -4.54 -7.59 11.65
CA PRO A 74 -5.58 -7.00 10.84
C PRO A 74 -6.35 -8.07 10.07
N THR A 75 -7.66 -7.91 10.00
CA THR A 75 -8.51 -8.71 9.11
C THR A 75 -8.42 -8.17 7.68
N LEU A 76 -8.80 -8.96 6.67
CA LEU A 76 -9.00 -8.42 5.32
C LEU A 76 -10.47 -8.01 5.16
N ARG A 77 -10.72 -6.75 4.78
CA ARG A 77 -12.06 -6.28 4.41
C ARG A 77 -12.41 -6.77 3.00
N ASP A 78 -13.66 -7.16 2.76
CA ASP A 78 -14.15 -7.68 1.47
C ASP A 78 -13.93 -6.68 0.32
N TRP A 79 -12.77 -6.75 -0.33
CA TRP A 79 -12.39 -5.93 -1.47
C TRP A 79 -13.34 -6.09 -2.68
N LYS A 80 -13.99 -7.26 -2.80
CA LYS A 80 -14.95 -7.57 -3.87
C LYS A 80 -16.16 -6.62 -3.91
N LYS A 81 -16.57 -6.06 -2.76
CA LYS A 81 -17.70 -5.09 -2.70
C LYS A 81 -17.34 -3.71 -3.26
N PHE A 82 -16.05 -3.39 -3.37
CA PHE A 82 -15.58 -2.07 -3.79
C PHE A 82 -15.17 -2.02 -5.27
N LEU A 83 -14.88 -3.17 -5.89
CA LEU A 83 -14.62 -3.25 -7.34
C LEU A 83 -15.90 -3.32 -8.18
N TYR A 84 -17.01 -3.78 -7.60
CA TYR A 84 -18.30 -3.89 -8.28
C TYR A 84 -19.41 -3.29 -7.40
N PRO A 85 -19.56 -1.95 -7.38
CA PRO A 85 -20.55 -1.28 -6.53
C PRO A 85 -22.00 -1.64 -6.88
N GLU A 86 -22.27 -2.09 -8.11
CA GLU A 86 -23.61 -2.50 -8.55
C GLU A 86 -23.57 -3.79 -9.37
N ALA A 87 -23.79 -4.93 -8.72
CA ALA A 87 -24.54 -5.99 -9.38
C ALA A 87 -25.99 -5.52 -9.47
N SER A 88 -26.32 -4.79 -10.55
CA SER A 88 -27.70 -4.42 -10.87
C SER A 88 -28.57 -5.69 -10.96
N PRO A 89 -29.78 -5.71 -10.39
CA PRO A 89 -30.63 -6.90 -10.38
C PRO A 89 -31.26 -7.10 -11.76
N ASN A 90 -30.50 -7.59 -12.75
CA ASN A 90 -31.10 -8.25 -13.91
C ASN A 90 -30.11 -9.21 -14.59
N PRO A 91 -30.24 -10.54 -14.42
CA PRO A 91 -29.21 -11.46 -14.89
C PRO A 91 -29.37 -11.91 -16.35
N ASN A 92 -30.35 -11.44 -17.13
CA ASN A 92 -30.44 -11.72 -18.59
C ASN A 92 -31.60 -10.93 -19.23
N PRO A 93 -31.37 -9.95 -20.12
CA PRO A 93 -32.36 -9.61 -21.13
C PRO A 93 -32.29 -10.65 -22.27
N GLU A 94 -33.44 -11.10 -22.79
CA GLU A 94 -33.49 -11.96 -23.97
C GLU A 94 -32.71 -11.33 -25.14
N PRO A 95 -31.99 -12.12 -25.95
CA PRO A 95 -31.15 -11.58 -27.02
C PRO A 95 -31.99 -10.94 -28.12
N ASP A 96 -31.68 -9.67 -28.43
CA ASP A 96 -32.23 -8.96 -29.60
C ASP A 96 -31.81 -9.69 -30.88
N PRO A 97 -32.77 -10.19 -31.70
CA PRO A 97 -32.48 -10.97 -32.90
C PRO A 97 -31.74 -10.20 -34.00
N ASN A 98 -31.50 -8.89 -33.86
CA ASN A 98 -30.85 -8.06 -34.87
C ASN A 98 -29.41 -7.60 -34.53
N THR A 99 -28.75 -8.18 -33.53
CA THR A 99 -27.36 -7.82 -33.19
C THR A 99 -26.32 -8.79 -33.80
N ASN A 100 -25.33 -8.23 -34.51
CA ASN A 100 -24.21 -8.93 -35.13
C ASN A 100 -23.34 -9.63 -34.05
N PRO A 101 -23.05 -10.95 -34.13
CA PRO A 101 -22.45 -11.74 -33.05
C PRO A 101 -21.01 -11.37 -32.63
N LYS A 102 -20.41 -10.30 -33.17
CA LYS A 102 -19.06 -9.83 -32.82
C LYS A 102 -19.02 -8.77 -31.72
N HIS A 103 -20.15 -8.42 -31.12
CA HIS A 103 -20.21 -7.46 -30.00
C HIS A 103 -21.17 -7.93 -28.91
N ASN A 104 -20.88 -9.10 -28.33
CA ASN A 104 -21.51 -9.53 -27.08
C ASN A 104 -20.56 -9.21 -25.91
N PRO A 105 -20.92 -8.34 -24.95
CA PRO A 105 -20.14 -8.10 -23.75
C PRO A 105 -20.53 -9.13 -22.68
N ASN A 106 -20.35 -10.42 -22.95
CA ASN A 106 -20.43 -11.42 -21.89
C ASN A 106 -19.04 -11.61 -21.27
N PRO A 107 -18.92 -11.64 -19.93
CA PRO A 107 -17.65 -11.88 -19.27
C PRO A 107 -17.15 -13.31 -19.55
N GLU A 108 -15.85 -13.44 -19.81
CA GLU A 108 -15.14 -14.70 -20.03
C GLU A 108 -15.43 -15.73 -18.91
N PRO A 109 -15.46 -17.04 -19.22
CA PRO A 109 -15.77 -18.06 -18.25
C PRO A 109 -14.73 -18.07 -17.12
N LEU A 110 -15.23 -17.89 -15.89
CA LEU A 110 -14.45 -18.07 -14.68
C LEU A 110 -14.04 -19.54 -14.54
N ASN A 111 -12.80 -19.83 -14.15
CA ASN A 111 -12.41 -21.21 -13.85
C ASN A 111 -13.05 -21.72 -12.53
N ALA A 112 -12.82 -22.99 -12.18
CA ALA A 112 -13.36 -23.61 -10.97
C ALA A 112 -12.97 -22.91 -9.65
N ASP A 113 -11.97 -22.02 -9.68
CA ASP A 113 -11.52 -21.18 -8.58
C ASP A 113 -12.08 -19.75 -8.62
N GLY A 114 -12.99 -19.46 -9.57
CA GLY A 114 -13.64 -18.17 -9.75
C GLY A 114 -12.75 -17.09 -10.37
N ILE A 115 -11.75 -17.47 -11.17
CA ILE A 115 -10.76 -16.56 -11.77
C ILE A 115 -11.21 -16.08 -13.15
N ALA A 116 -11.27 -14.77 -13.36
CA ALA A 116 -11.33 -14.18 -14.71
C ALA A 116 -9.93 -14.26 -15.33
N THR A 117 -9.76 -15.09 -16.35
CA THR A 117 -8.52 -15.15 -17.11
C THR A 117 -8.40 -13.89 -17.98
N GLY A 118 -7.46 -13.00 -17.67
CA GLY A 118 -6.94 -12.09 -18.72
C GLY A 118 -6.88 -10.57 -18.47
N LEU A 119 -7.18 -10.02 -17.29
CA LEU A 119 -6.88 -8.59 -17.05
C LEU A 119 -5.43 -8.39 -16.54
N PRO A 120 -4.55 -7.69 -17.28
CA PRO A 120 -3.29 -7.23 -16.73
C PRO A 120 -3.58 -6.18 -15.63
N GLY A 121 -3.19 -6.46 -14.39
CA GLY A 121 -3.29 -5.51 -13.26
C GLY A 121 -4.39 -5.78 -12.23
N ALA A 122 -5.19 -6.85 -12.34
CA ALA A 122 -6.13 -7.21 -11.27
C ALA A 122 -5.38 -7.76 -10.04
N PRO A 123 -5.62 -7.25 -8.81
CA PRO A 123 -4.89 -7.66 -7.64
C PRO A 123 -5.17 -9.12 -7.27
N ARG A 124 -4.12 -9.95 -7.32
CA ARG A 124 -4.14 -11.40 -7.06
C ARG A 124 -4.22 -11.77 -5.56
N VAL A 125 -4.64 -10.88 -4.67
CA VAL A 125 -4.15 -10.94 -3.28
C VAL A 125 -5.27 -11.05 -2.24
N LYS A 126 -5.23 -12.13 -1.45
CA LYS A 126 -6.14 -12.43 -0.32
C LYS A 126 -5.68 -11.84 1.03
N SER A 127 -4.52 -11.17 1.11
CA SER A 127 -3.97 -10.58 2.34
C SER A 127 -2.78 -9.65 2.05
N PHE A 128 -2.49 -8.66 2.89
CA PHE A 128 -1.26 -7.88 2.78
C PHE A 128 -0.04 -8.81 2.68
N VAL A 129 0.84 -8.56 1.70
CA VAL A 129 1.98 -9.44 1.39
C VAL A 129 3.24 -8.92 2.06
N ALA A 130 4.06 -9.86 2.55
CA ALA A 130 5.33 -9.58 3.20
C ALA A 130 6.23 -8.74 2.29
N ARG A 131 6.72 -7.62 2.81
CA ARG A 131 7.46 -6.66 2.00
C ARG A 131 8.40 -5.79 2.80
N ARG A 132 9.42 -5.27 2.13
CA ARG A 132 10.37 -4.27 2.66
C ARG A 132 10.50 -3.05 1.75
N GLY A 133 11.00 -1.95 2.30
CA GLY A 133 11.31 -0.74 1.54
C GLY A 133 10.08 -0.10 0.89
N HIS A 134 8.89 -0.39 1.43
CA HIS A 134 7.66 0.32 1.13
C HIS A 134 7.62 1.64 1.91
N THR A 135 6.70 2.53 1.57
CA THR A 135 6.41 3.73 2.37
C THR A 135 5.04 3.63 3.02
N ALA A 136 4.86 4.36 4.11
CA ALA A 136 3.59 4.45 4.80
C ALA A 136 3.34 5.89 5.27
N VAL A 137 2.09 6.36 5.15
CA VAL A 137 1.67 7.69 5.62
C VAL A 137 0.38 7.58 6.43
N ALA A 138 0.27 8.37 7.50
CA ALA A 138 -0.96 8.49 8.27
C ALA A 138 -1.95 9.41 7.54
N TYR A 139 -3.23 9.03 7.50
CA TYR A 139 -4.31 9.78 6.89
C TYR A 139 -5.52 9.85 7.83
N ARG A 140 -5.99 11.08 8.09
CA ARG A 140 -7.16 11.41 8.93
C ARG A 140 -7.19 10.69 10.28
N ASP A 141 -6.04 10.56 10.94
CA ASP A 141 -5.90 9.95 12.28
C ASP A 141 -6.47 8.53 12.45
N ARG A 142 -6.67 7.83 11.34
CA ARG A 142 -7.32 6.52 11.32
C ARG A 142 -6.73 5.54 10.32
N PHE A 143 -6.29 6.02 9.16
CA PHE A 143 -5.79 5.16 8.10
C PHE A 143 -4.28 5.28 7.99
N ILE A 144 -3.61 4.14 7.82
CA ILE A 144 -2.22 4.10 7.36
C ILE A 144 -2.23 3.62 5.92
N ILE A 145 -1.77 4.46 5.00
CA ILE A 145 -1.68 4.16 3.57
C ILE A 145 -0.27 3.65 3.30
N VAL A 146 -0.15 2.43 2.78
CA VAL A 146 1.10 1.77 2.40
C VAL A 146 1.20 1.71 0.88
N PHE A 147 2.37 2.09 0.33
CA PHE A 147 2.62 2.04 -1.11
C PHE A 147 3.91 1.29 -1.45
N GLY A 148 3.81 0.42 -2.45
CA GLY A 148 4.91 -0.25 -3.12
C GLY A 148 5.76 -1.15 -2.21
N GLY A 149 7.06 -1.22 -2.51
CA GLY A 149 8.03 -2.05 -1.82
C GLY A 149 8.49 -3.25 -2.63
N ASP A 150 9.29 -4.09 -2.00
CA ASP A 150 9.79 -5.36 -2.52
C ASP A 150 9.07 -6.48 -1.79
N ALA A 151 8.33 -7.29 -2.53
CA ALA A 151 7.56 -8.43 -2.05
C ALA A 151 8.22 -9.77 -2.42
N SER A 152 9.50 -9.76 -2.83
CA SER A 152 10.22 -10.98 -3.21
C SER A 152 10.21 -12.01 -2.08
N SER A 153 9.83 -13.23 -2.41
CA SER A 153 9.88 -14.35 -1.48
C SER A 153 11.33 -14.68 -1.08
N THR A 154 11.53 -15.18 0.13
CA THR A 154 12.84 -15.66 0.57
C THR A 154 13.41 -16.72 -0.38
N GLY A 155 14.54 -16.42 -1.01
CA GLY A 155 15.26 -17.39 -1.85
C GLY A 155 14.80 -17.45 -3.32
N SER A 156 13.91 -16.57 -3.76
CA SER A 156 13.63 -16.42 -5.20
C SER A 156 14.80 -15.74 -5.92
N GLU A 157 15.12 -16.23 -7.12
CA GLU A 157 15.98 -15.51 -8.05
C GLU A 157 15.16 -14.40 -8.73
N GLY A 158 15.28 -13.17 -8.23
CA GLY A 158 14.57 -12.01 -8.77
C GLY A 158 14.03 -11.07 -7.70
N GLU A 159 13.85 -9.82 -8.08
CA GLU A 159 13.17 -8.80 -7.27
C GLU A 159 11.70 -8.73 -7.70
N ASP A 160 10.78 -8.71 -6.75
CA ASP A 160 9.33 -8.58 -7.02
C ASP A 160 8.86 -7.25 -6.45
N TYR A 161 9.14 -6.18 -7.19
CA TYR A 161 8.68 -4.85 -6.79
C TYR A 161 7.20 -4.70 -7.09
N VAL A 162 6.49 -4.04 -6.20
CA VAL A 162 5.05 -3.79 -6.32
C VAL A 162 4.75 -2.29 -6.37
N ASN A 163 3.61 -1.93 -6.94
CA ASN A 163 3.01 -0.58 -6.94
C ASN A 163 1.57 -0.60 -6.42
N ASP A 164 1.20 -1.62 -5.64
CA ASP A 164 -0.09 -1.68 -4.99
C ASP A 164 -0.17 -0.67 -3.83
N VAL A 165 -1.40 -0.26 -3.53
CA VAL A 165 -1.74 0.62 -2.41
C VAL A 165 -2.58 -0.18 -1.43
N TRP A 166 -2.18 -0.18 -0.16
CA TRP A 166 -2.94 -0.77 0.94
C TRP A 166 -3.34 0.29 1.94
N ALA A 167 -4.54 0.18 2.50
CA ALA A 167 -4.99 1.02 3.60
C ALA A 167 -5.26 0.14 4.83
N LEU A 168 -4.55 0.41 5.93
CA LEU A 168 -4.84 -0.15 7.24
C LEU A 168 -5.78 0.80 7.98
N ASP A 169 -7.00 0.36 8.24
CA ASP A 169 -7.91 1.02 9.15
C ASP A 169 -7.53 0.66 10.60
N THR A 170 -6.94 1.60 11.34
CA THR A 170 -6.46 1.38 12.71
C THR A 170 -7.53 1.58 13.76
N ALA A 171 -8.68 2.17 13.38
CA ALA A 171 -9.78 2.45 14.29
C ALA A 171 -11.15 2.37 13.57
N PRO A 172 -11.59 1.16 13.15
CA PRO A 172 -12.84 0.96 12.39
C PRO A 172 -14.15 1.26 13.14
N GLY A 173 -14.09 1.94 14.30
CA GLY A 173 -15.22 2.17 15.20
C GLY A 173 -15.68 0.90 15.92
N SER A 174 -16.59 1.04 16.89
CA SER A 174 -17.27 -0.07 17.60
C SER A 174 -16.39 -1.12 18.30
N GLY A 175 -15.10 -0.83 18.53
CA GLY A 175 -14.14 -1.80 19.09
C GLY A 175 -13.73 -2.90 18.11
N ALA A 176 -14.01 -2.72 16.82
CA ALA A 176 -13.64 -3.67 15.79
C ALA A 176 -12.11 -3.76 15.62
N ALA A 177 -11.64 -4.95 15.23
CA ALA A 177 -10.23 -5.19 14.93
C ALA A 177 -9.80 -4.37 13.71
N ALA A 178 -8.52 -3.98 13.67
CA ALA A 178 -7.94 -3.32 12.51
C ALA A 178 -8.18 -4.14 11.23
N SER A 179 -8.26 -3.46 10.08
CA SER A 179 -8.51 -4.15 8.81
C SER A 179 -7.72 -3.57 7.66
N TRP A 180 -7.20 -4.45 6.81
CA TRP A 180 -6.63 -4.11 5.52
C TRP A 180 -7.73 -3.95 4.49
N THR A 181 -7.59 -2.94 3.65
CA THR A 181 -8.35 -2.77 2.41
C THR A 181 -7.37 -2.47 1.29
N LEU A 182 -7.69 -2.92 0.07
CA LEU A 182 -6.97 -2.55 -1.13
C LEU A 182 -7.79 -1.49 -1.88
N PRO A 183 -7.48 -0.19 -1.76
CA PRO A 183 -8.26 0.87 -2.37
C PRO A 183 -8.19 0.80 -3.90
N VAL A 184 -9.29 1.16 -4.57
CA VAL A 184 -9.28 1.40 -6.01
C VAL A 184 -8.48 2.68 -6.25
N CYS A 185 -7.45 2.58 -7.08
CA CYS A 185 -6.64 3.71 -7.51
C CYS A 185 -6.86 3.92 -9.00
N ASP A 186 -7.19 5.14 -9.40
CA ASP A 186 -7.35 5.55 -10.79
C ASP A 186 -6.12 6.35 -11.29
N GLY A 187 -6.09 6.59 -12.59
CA GLY A 187 -4.98 7.31 -13.24
C GLY A 187 -3.72 6.47 -13.46
N THR A 188 -2.60 7.14 -13.72
CA THR A 188 -1.32 6.50 -14.03
C THR A 188 -0.51 6.32 -12.74
N ALA A 189 -0.49 5.10 -12.22
CA ALA A 189 0.30 4.74 -11.05
C ALA A 189 1.82 4.82 -11.33
N PRO A 190 2.66 5.08 -10.31
CA PRO A 190 4.10 4.92 -10.45
C PRO A 190 4.45 3.47 -10.82
N LEU A 191 5.55 3.28 -11.55
CA LEU A 191 6.14 1.96 -11.76
C LEU A 191 6.38 1.25 -10.41
N PRO A 192 6.27 -0.10 -10.37
CA PRO A 192 6.63 -0.89 -9.19
C PRO A 192 8.01 -0.55 -8.66
N ARG A 193 8.07 -0.19 -7.37
CA ARG A 193 9.27 0.44 -6.80
C ARG A 193 9.47 0.16 -5.32
N ARG A 194 10.74 0.17 -4.89
CA ARG A 194 11.15 0.12 -3.49
C ARG A 194 12.09 1.26 -3.11
N GLY A 195 12.22 1.53 -1.82
CA GLY A 195 13.15 2.53 -1.28
C GLY A 195 12.84 3.96 -1.75
N HIS A 196 11.60 4.21 -2.19
CA HIS A 196 11.10 5.54 -2.50
C HIS A 196 10.74 6.28 -1.22
N TYR A 197 10.50 7.58 -1.32
CA TYR A 197 9.98 8.39 -0.21
C TYR A 197 8.52 8.76 -0.48
N ALA A 198 7.72 8.84 0.58
CA ALA A 198 6.38 9.38 0.50
C ALA A 198 6.02 10.21 1.73
N THR A 199 5.21 11.24 1.53
CA THR A 199 4.69 12.09 2.60
C THR A 199 3.28 12.57 2.26
N LEU A 200 2.51 12.97 3.26
CA LEU A 200 1.18 13.52 3.09
C LEU A 200 1.22 15.06 3.13
N SER A 201 0.60 15.70 2.14
CA SER A 201 0.33 17.14 2.10
C SER A 201 -1.16 17.36 1.94
N GLY A 202 -1.86 17.67 3.05
CA GLY A 202 -3.32 17.70 3.07
C GLY A 202 -3.92 16.31 2.79
N SER A 203 -4.66 16.16 1.69
CA SER A 203 -5.16 14.85 1.23
C SER A 203 -4.32 14.24 0.11
N ASN A 204 -3.16 14.83 -0.19
CA ASN A 204 -2.29 14.39 -1.28
C ASN A 204 -1.11 13.61 -0.73
N MET A 205 -1.01 12.33 -1.06
CA MET A 205 0.22 11.57 -0.85
C MET A 205 1.17 11.88 -2.00
N VAL A 206 2.32 12.46 -1.66
CA VAL A 206 3.40 12.77 -2.61
C VAL A 206 4.42 11.64 -2.55
N VAL A 207 4.74 11.03 -3.70
CA VAL A 207 5.71 9.94 -3.83
C VAL A 207 6.86 10.38 -4.72
N CYS A 208 8.09 10.16 -4.27
CA CYS A 208 9.29 10.57 -5.00
C CYS A 208 10.35 9.47 -5.03
N GLY A 209 10.88 9.24 -6.22
CA GLY A 209 12.05 8.42 -6.49
C GLY A 209 11.94 6.94 -6.13
N GLY A 210 13.06 6.36 -5.67
CA GLY A 210 13.20 4.93 -5.39
C GLY A 210 13.87 4.14 -6.52
N PHE A 211 13.77 2.82 -6.42
CA PHE A 211 14.34 1.86 -7.36
C PHE A 211 13.22 1.13 -8.08
N VAL A 212 13.29 1.08 -9.40
CA VAL A 212 12.43 0.25 -10.27
C VAL A 212 13.27 -0.87 -10.85
N ASP A 213 12.67 -2.02 -11.16
CA ASP A 213 13.40 -3.08 -11.85
C ASP A 213 13.70 -2.62 -13.29
N SER A 214 14.92 -2.89 -13.74
CA SER A 214 15.40 -2.61 -15.09
C SER A 214 14.89 -3.63 -16.12
N ASN A 215 14.29 -4.73 -15.68
CA ASN A 215 13.68 -5.69 -16.59
C ASN A 215 12.38 -5.11 -17.17
N PRO A 216 12.17 -5.16 -18.50
CA PRO A 216 10.94 -4.69 -19.11
C PRO A 216 9.76 -5.52 -18.61
N THR A 217 8.93 -4.94 -17.75
CA THR A 217 7.63 -5.52 -17.42
C THR A 217 6.77 -5.47 -18.70
N PRO A 218 6.15 -6.57 -19.15
CA PRO A 218 5.23 -6.51 -20.28
C PRO A 218 4.15 -5.46 -20.05
N GLY A 219 4.08 -4.43 -20.90
CA GLY A 219 3.14 -3.31 -20.78
C GLY A 219 3.73 -2.00 -20.24
N TYR A 220 4.99 -1.99 -19.77
CA TYR A 220 5.70 -0.77 -19.39
C TYR A 220 7.00 -0.63 -20.19
N PRO A 221 7.09 0.32 -21.14
CA PRO A 221 8.34 0.56 -21.86
C PRO A 221 9.40 1.02 -20.84
N GLY A 222 10.45 0.21 -20.68
CA GLY A 222 11.51 0.45 -19.71
C GLY A 222 12.12 1.85 -19.87
N LEU A 223 12.42 2.49 -18.74
CA LEU A 223 13.19 3.73 -18.70
C LEU A 223 14.58 3.46 -19.30
N LEU A 224 14.77 3.96 -20.53
CA LEU A 224 16.03 4.13 -21.26
C LEU A 224 17.04 2.98 -21.11
N GLN A 225 16.83 1.92 -21.88
CA GLN A 225 17.92 1.04 -22.28
C GLN A 225 18.47 1.53 -23.63
N THR A 226 19.08 2.72 -23.66
CA THR A 226 19.88 3.11 -24.83
C THR A 226 21.16 2.29 -24.80
N ALA A 227 21.46 1.58 -25.89
CA ALA A 227 22.63 0.71 -26.03
C ALA A 227 24.00 1.41 -25.85
N GLU A 228 24.00 2.73 -25.65
CA GLU A 228 25.16 3.59 -25.45
C GLU A 228 25.53 3.85 -23.98
N ALA A 229 24.79 3.26 -23.01
CA ALA A 229 25.05 3.47 -21.59
C ALA A 229 26.38 2.85 -21.11
N THR A 230 27.21 3.68 -20.48
CA THR A 230 28.46 3.31 -19.82
C THR A 230 28.24 2.25 -18.72
N PRO A 231 29.29 1.52 -18.29
CA PRO A 231 29.18 0.56 -17.18
C PRO A 231 28.65 1.18 -15.87
N LEU A 232 28.92 2.47 -15.62
CA LEU A 232 28.39 3.20 -14.44
C LEU A 232 26.89 3.46 -14.58
N GLU A 233 26.41 3.81 -15.77
CA GLU A 233 24.98 3.97 -16.08
C GLU A 233 24.22 2.64 -16.05
N ARG A 234 24.90 1.52 -16.34
CA ARG A 234 24.36 0.16 -16.13
C ARG A 234 24.38 -0.29 -14.67
N TYR A 235 25.29 0.23 -13.84
CA TYR A 235 25.35 -0.06 -12.40
C TYR A 235 24.27 0.70 -11.62
N VAL A 236 23.81 1.83 -12.15
CA VAL A 236 22.53 2.46 -11.77
C VAL A 236 21.40 1.59 -12.34
N ARG A 237 21.07 0.50 -11.64
CA ARG A 237 19.79 -0.21 -11.85
C ARG A 237 18.66 0.79 -11.55
N ALA A 238 18.25 1.52 -12.58
CA ALA A 238 17.24 2.58 -12.66
C ALA A 238 16.84 3.22 -11.32
N SER A 239 17.82 3.72 -10.57
CA SER A 239 17.54 4.50 -9.37
C SER A 239 17.00 5.84 -9.84
N LEU A 240 15.69 6.06 -9.67
CA LEU A 240 15.05 7.33 -9.97
C LEU A 240 15.26 8.26 -8.79
N LEU A 241 16.51 8.50 -8.39
CA LEU A 241 16.80 9.47 -7.34
C LEU A 241 16.37 10.86 -7.84
N HIS A 242 15.19 11.32 -7.38
CA HIS A 242 14.62 12.65 -7.59
C HIS A 242 14.24 13.03 -9.04
N ARG A 243 13.93 12.08 -9.92
CA ARG A 243 13.54 12.38 -11.33
C ARG A 243 12.05 12.28 -11.61
N ASP A 244 11.29 11.56 -10.78
CA ASP A 244 9.86 11.41 -10.92
C ASP A 244 9.13 11.74 -9.60
N LEU A 245 8.04 12.48 -9.73
CA LEU A 245 7.21 12.95 -8.63
C LEU A 245 5.76 12.59 -8.96
N PHE A 246 5.11 11.86 -8.05
CA PHE A 246 3.72 11.47 -8.20
C PHE A 246 2.90 12.04 -7.06
N VAL A 247 1.65 12.35 -7.36
CA VAL A 247 0.67 12.78 -6.38
C VAL A 247 -0.53 11.85 -6.49
N MET A 248 -0.86 11.18 -5.38
CA MET A 248 -2.09 10.42 -5.23
C MET A 248 -3.04 11.22 -4.34
N HIS A 249 -4.20 11.59 -4.87
CA HIS A 249 -5.24 12.30 -4.12
C HIS A 249 -6.10 11.28 -3.35
N VAL A 250 -6.07 11.32 -2.03
CA VAL A 250 -6.84 10.40 -1.16
C VAL A 250 -8.25 10.96 -0.99
N LEU A 251 -9.17 10.52 -1.85
CA LEU A 251 -10.50 11.11 -2.02
C LEU A 251 -11.42 10.96 -0.78
N ASP A 252 -11.64 9.75 -0.27
CA ASP A 252 -12.19 9.53 1.08
C ASP A 252 -12.14 8.03 1.43
N LEU A 253 -11.50 7.66 2.54
CA LEU A 253 -11.51 6.28 3.05
C LEU A 253 -12.60 6.05 4.13
N SER A 254 -13.29 7.09 4.59
CA SER A 254 -14.41 6.96 5.54
C SER A 254 -15.66 6.35 4.90
N ALA A 255 -15.78 6.38 3.57
CA ALA A 255 -16.79 5.63 2.83
C ALA A 255 -16.73 4.11 3.10
N LEU A 256 -15.59 3.62 3.61
CA LEU A 256 -15.44 2.24 4.08
C LEU A 256 -16.35 1.92 5.28
N ASP A 257 -16.89 2.90 6.01
CA ASP A 257 -17.80 2.69 7.15
C ASP A 257 -19.19 2.17 6.78
N GLY A 258 -19.51 2.04 5.49
CA GLY A 258 -20.80 1.51 5.03
C GLY A 258 -21.99 2.42 5.32
N ALA A 259 -21.78 3.64 5.83
CA ALA A 259 -22.82 4.63 5.93
C ALA A 259 -22.90 5.41 4.62
N SER A 260 -23.92 5.11 3.82
CA SER A 260 -24.47 6.04 2.83
C SER A 260 -24.79 7.37 3.53
N ARG A 261 -23.82 8.27 3.62
CA ARG A 261 -24.10 9.69 3.84
C ARG A 261 -24.45 10.26 2.48
N ASN A 262 -25.74 10.21 2.18
CA ASN A 262 -26.35 10.90 1.06
C ASN A 262 -25.88 12.36 1.08
N PRO A 263 -25.06 12.83 0.13
CA PRO A 263 -24.66 14.22 0.07
C PRO A 263 -25.79 14.99 -0.59
N ASN A 264 -26.85 15.29 0.16
CA ASN A 264 -27.81 16.29 -0.29
C ASN A 264 -28.12 17.29 0.82
N PRO A 265 -27.30 18.34 0.97
CA PRO A 265 -27.79 19.61 1.46
C PRO A 265 -28.25 20.38 0.22
N ASN A 266 -29.52 20.21 -0.17
CA ASN A 266 -30.16 21.11 -1.11
C ASN A 266 -30.22 22.49 -0.43
N PRO A 267 -29.50 23.53 -0.88
CA PRO A 267 -29.70 24.87 -0.36
C PRO A 267 -30.54 25.61 -1.39
N ASN A 268 -31.84 25.72 -1.16
CA ASN A 268 -32.49 27.03 -1.23
C ASN A 268 -33.94 26.97 -0.73
N PRO A 269 -34.36 27.98 0.06
CA PRO A 269 -35.77 28.29 0.30
C PRO A 269 -36.44 28.93 -0.92
#